data_AF-A0A8T1X4W1-F1
#
_entry.id   AF-A0A8T1X4W1-F1
#
_cell.length_a   1.000
_cell.length_b   1.000
_cell.length_c   1.000
_cell.angle_alpha   90.00
_cell.angle_beta   90.00
_cell.angle_gamma   90.00
#
_symmetry.space_group_name_H-M   'P 1'
#
loop_
_entity.id
_entity.type
_entity.pdbx_description
1 polymer ?
#
loop_
_entity_poly.entity_id
_entity_poly.type
_entity_poly.pdbx_seq_one_letter_code
_entity_poly.pdbx_strand_id
1 'polypeptide(L)'
;MSCCLRRVLQRVWLGASSEEKLRPSVSQLESYLNRSDGPTPRPNLNNEQRLGDVVWKPAQEFPGRSTIDRHAMTLDRELQVLRRIARVSVRSIAEPARLVLLGVCSSGVLGLSAYEAHLLLDPTQPLTANTVLFIYKYATENFLASCIWDTRSAELVAQSLALDPTQLLRELTPATSSSDASLQLCIMNIFTARSMVAGFMVVTQLLTIVRASGTAALGYLENVYNGREPPLHGIEERIIRLAGKGSDVTEVSMARKSRSDSTMEGKQHSTDENVKSSHNKKDGQSVESTLDNSTDANRKCNEKNGGKGSKVSATDTKEDTTSNKKPAKLPRVLYYPTTAATINAVHATLTSGDGVSDPRRCCVLINEPFGLEHLDELAEGAGEKFHPVCAAEIYDDYFRQVRIWTRMGHSAAVIQHELDQRFESVRNVLDAIAALDLANSGVLKKHRSEGQR
;
A
#
# COMPACT_ATOMS: atom_id res chain seq x y z
N MET A 1 16.19 -21.58 -12.68
CA MET A 1 14.85 -20.95 -12.58
C MET A 1 13.68 -21.84 -13.04
N SER A 2 13.80 -22.63 -14.12
CA SER A 2 12.69 -23.48 -14.65
C SER A 2 12.10 -24.51 -13.66
N CYS A 3 12.92 -25.13 -12.80
CA CYS A 3 12.43 -26.12 -11.82
C CYS A 3 11.53 -25.55 -10.71
N CYS A 4 11.70 -24.27 -10.33
CA CYS A 4 10.91 -23.66 -9.27
C CYS A 4 9.50 -23.31 -9.77
N LEU A 5 9.42 -22.74 -10.98
CA LEU A 5 8.15 -22.41 -11.64
C LEU A 5 7.31 -23.68 -11.93
N ARG A 6 7.97 -24.78 -12.35
CA ARG A 6 7.31 -26.07 -12.60
C ARG A 6 6.66 -26.64 -11.34
N ARG A 7 7.34 -26.59 -10.18
CA ARG A 7 6.79 -27.08 -8.90
C ARG A 7 5.60 -26.25 -8.41
N VAL A 8 5.65 -24.93 -8.60
CA VAL A 8 4.54 -24.04 -8.23
C VAL A 8 3.31 -24.31 -9.11
N LEU A 9 3.50 -24.43 -10.42
CA LEU A 9 2.40 -24.74 -11.35
C LEU A 9 1.80 -26.14 -11.11
N GLN A 10 2.61 -27.15 -10.81
CA GLN A 10 2.12 -28.52 -10.55
C GLN A 10 1.25 -28.61 -9.28
N ARG A 11 1.60 -27.86 -8.22
CA ARG A 11 0.80 -27.79 -6.98
C ARG A 11 -0.52 -27.04 -7.16
N VAL A 12 -0.56 -26.05 -8.06
CA VAL A 12 -1.78 -25.31 -8.37
C VAL A 12 -2.75 -26.16 -9.19
N TRP A 13 -2.24 -27.02 -10.09
CA TRP A 13 -3.06 -27.76 -11.06
C TRP A 13 -3.64 -29.08 -10.53
N LEU A 14 -2.91 -29.82 -9.67
CA LEU A 14 -3.34 -31.16 -9.21
C LEU A 14 -4.25 -31.16 -7.97
N GLY A 15 -4.47 -30.02 -7.31
CA GLY A 15 -5.27 -29.95 -6.07
C GLY A 15 -6.78 -29.77 -6.26
N ALA A 16 -7.35 -30.20 -7.40
CA ALA A 16 -8.71 -29.82 -7.82
C ALA A 16 -9.78 -30.93 -7.75
N SER A 17 -9.50 -32.11 -7.20
CA SER A 17 -10.44 -33.23 -7.21
C SER A 17 -10.68 -33.82 -5.81
N SER A 18 -11.47 -33.11 -5.00
CA SER A 18 -12.33 -33.72 -3.96
C SER A 18 -13.24 -32.64 -3.37
N GLU A 19 -14.48 -32.54 -3.84
CA GLU A 19 -15.54 -31.78 -3.16
C GLU A 19 -16.53 -32.79 -2.55
N GLU A 20 -16.42 -33.02 -1.25
CA GLU A 20 -17.48 -33.63 -0.45
C GLU A 20 -18.43 -32.54 0.07
N LYS A 21 -19.72 -32.72 -0.24
CA LYS A 21 -20.83 -31.86 0.18
C LYS A 21 -21.07 -31.96 1.68
N LEU A 22 -20.98 -30.83 2.39
CA LEU A 22 -21.64 -30.62 3.69
C LEU A 22 -22.50 -29.35 3.61
N ARG A 23 -23.82 -29.55 3.52
CA ARG A 23 -24.84 -28.50 3.72
C ARG A 23 -25.26 -28.52 5.19
N PRO A 24 -25.25 -27.38 5.91
CA PRO A 24 -25.88 -27.32 7.22
C PRO A 24 -27.41 -27.21 7.08
N SER A 25 -28.10 -27.85 8.02
CA SER A 25 -29.55 -27.94 8.12
C SER A 25 -30.19 -26.59 8.48
N VAL A 26 -31.24 -26.22 7.74
CA VAL A 26 -32.08 -25.01 7.92
C VAL A 26 -32.79 -24.98 9.29
N SER A 27 -32.84 -26.09 10.01
CA SER A 27 -33.54 -26.22 11.30
C SER A 27 -32.88 -25.50 12.49
N GLN A 28 -31.67 -24.92 12.36
CA GLN A 28 -31.03 -24.16 13.44
C GLN A 28 -31.31 -22.64 13.40
N LEU A 29 -31.87 -22.11 12.30
CA LEU A 29 -32.16 -20.67 12.19
C LEU A 29 -33.55 -20.28 12.72
N GLU A 30 -34.50 -21.22 12.81
CA GLU A 30 -35.86 -20.91 13.28
C GLU A 30 -35.97 -20.69 14.79
N SER A 31 -35.01 -21.17 15.59
CA SER A 31 -35.05 -20.99 17.05
C SER A 31 -34.68 -19.58 17.51
N TYR A 32 -34.05 -18.76 16.65
CA TYR A 32 -33.66 -17.38 16.99
C TYR A 32 -34.72 -16.34 16.60
N LEU A 33 -35.62 -16.65 15.68
CA LEU A 33 -36.61 -15.69 15.15
C LEU A 33 -37.95 -15.68 15.91
N ASN A 34 -38.21 -16.67 16.78
CA ASN A 34 -39.49 -16.80 17.48
C ASN A 34 -39.52 -16.24 18.91
N ARG A 35 -38.55 -15.41 19.31
CA ARG A 35 -38.58 -14.73 20.62
C ARG A 35 -39.32 -13.40 20.49
N SER A 36 -40.65 -13.47 20.60
CA SER A 36 -41.54 -12.31 20.69
C SER A 36 -41.57 -11.79 22.13
N ASP A 37 -40.86 -10.69 22.38
CA ASP A 37 -40.87 -10.01 23.68
C ASP A 37 -42.07 -9.06 23.77
N GLY A 38 -42.92 -9.29 24.78
CA GLY A 38 -44.01 -8.38 25.16
C GLY A 38 -43.48 -7.07 25.78
N PRO A 39 -44.30 -6.00 25.81
CA PRO A 39 -43.89 -4.70 26.30
C PRO A 39 -43.59 -4.76 27.80
N THR A 40 -42.30 -4.74 28.13
CA THR A 40 -41.82 -4.72 29.52
C THR A 40 -41.91 -3.27 30.04
N PRO A 41 -42.49 -3.02 31.23
CA PRO A 41 -42.61 -1.68 31.79
C PRO A 41 -41.22 -1.07 32.02
N ARG A 42 -41.02 0.16 31.53
CA ARG A 42 -39.76 0.90 31.64
C ARG A 42 -39.42 1.12 33.11
N PRO A 43 -38.32 0.55 33.65
CA PRO A 43 -37.87 0.86 35.00
C PRO A 43 -37.47 2.34 35.08
N ASN A 44 -37.81 2.97 36.20
CA ASN A 44 -37.50 4.38 36.47
C ASN A 44 -35.99 4.53 36.71
N LEU A 45 -35.25 4.96 35.68
CA LEU A 45 -33.78 5.07 35.61
C LEU A 45 -33.22 6.36 36.26
N ASN A 46 -33.80 6.83 37.36
CA ASN A 46 -33.36 8.11 37.97
C ASN A 46 -32.10 7.98 38.86
N ASN A 47 -31.52 6.77 38.96
CA ASN A 47 -30.26 6.50 39.67
C ASN A 47 -29.24 5.81 38.75
N GLU A 48 -29.17 6.19 37.48
CA GLU A 48 -28.10 5.73 36.59
C GLU A 48 -26.79 6.38 36.98
N GLN A 49 -26.04 5.65 37.81
CA GLN A 49 -24.64 5.90 38.07
C GLN A 49 -23.91 5.89 36.72
N ARG A 50 -23.49 7.08 36.26
CA ARG A 50 -22.74 7.25 35.00
C ARG A 50 -21.71 6.15 34.86
N LEU A 51 -21.62 5.57 33.67
CA LEU A 51 -20.59 4.57 33.41
C LEU A 51 -19.23 5.22 33.64
N GLY A 52 -18.52 4.76 34.66
CA GLY A 52 -17.22 5.34 35.02
C GLY A 52 -16.24 5.24 33.87
N ASP A 53 -15.39 6.25 33.74
CA ASP A 53 -14.24 6.22 32.83
C ASP A 53 -13.19 5.25 33.39
N VAL A 54 -13.43 3.95 33.19
CA VAL A 54 -12.49 2.93 33.62
C VAL A 54 -11.35 2.86 32.62
N VAL A 55 -10.23 3.50 32.94
CA VAL A 55 -9.00 3.39 32.15
C VAL A 55 -8.37 2.02 32.42
N TRP A 56 -8.62 1.06 31.52
CA TRP A 56 -7.97 -0.26 31.60
C TRP A 56 -6.49 -0.13 31.26
N LYS A 57 -5.63 -0.86 31.99
CA LYS A 57 -4.23 -1.00 31.57
C LYS A 57 -4.18 -1.78 30.26
N PRO A 58 -3.27 -1.48 29.32
CA PRO A 58 -3.17 -2.22 28.06
C PRO A 58 -3.06 -3.75 28.23
N ALA A 59 -2.42 -4.21 29.30
CA ALA A 59 -2.31 -5.64 29.65
C ALA A 59 -3.64 -6.29 30.05
N GLN A 60 -4.60 -5.53 30.57
CA GLN A 60 -5.96 -5.99 30.90
C GLN A 60 -6.86 -6.00 29.66
N GLU A 61 -6.59 -5.12 28.69
CA GLU A 61 -7.37 -5.02 27.46
C GLU A 61 -7.12 -6.20 26.50
N PHE A 62 -5.92 -6.75 26.52
CA PHE A 62 -5.54 -7.90 25.70
C PHE A 62 -4.92 -8.99 26.59
N PRO A 63 -5.74 -9.73 27.37
CA PRO A 63 -5.25 -10.81 28.20
C PRO A 63 -4.76 -11.95 27.30
N GLY A 64 -3.43 -12.13 27.28
CA GLY A 64 -2.77 -13.12 26.43
C GLY A 64 -1.51 -12.54 25.79
N ARG A 65 -0.34 -12.96 26.29
CA ARG A 65 0.98 -12.70 25.69
C ARG A 65 1.19 -13.52 24.41
N SER A 66 0.16 -13.78 23.61
CA SER A 66 0.40 -14.28 22.25
C SER A 66 0.92 -13.10 21.45
N THR A 67 2.24 -12.99 21.35
CA THR A 67 2.87 -12.40 20.18
C THR A 67 2.36 -13.20 18.99
N ILE A 68 1.20 -12.80 18.47
CA ILE A 68 0.69 -13.29 17.19
C ILE A 68 1.82 -12.98 16.22
N ASP A 69 2.45 -14.02 15.68
CA ASP A 69 3.49 -13.85 14.69
C ASP A 69 2.84 -13.27 13.43
N ARG A 70 2.85 -11.94 13.39
CA ARG A 70 2.08 -11.11 12.46
C ARG A 70 2.48 -11.44 11.02
N HIS A 71 3.76 -11.76 10.81
CA HIS A 71 4.30 -12.13 9.51
C HIS A 71 3.81 -13.50 9.02
N ALA A 72 3.69 -14.48 9.92
CA ALA A 72 3.20 -15.81 9.55
C ALA A 72 1.72 -15.77 9.12
N MET A 73 0.88 -15.02 9.85
CA MET A 73 -0.55 -14.86 9.49
C MET A 73 -0.77 -14.05 8.21
N THR A 74 0.06 -13.03 7.94
CA THR A 74 -0.08 -12.23 6.72
C THR A 74 0.25 -13.04 5.48
N LEU A 75 1.30 -13.89 5.53
CA LEU A 75 1.72 -14.68 4.38
C LEU A 75 0.71 -15.75 3.99
N ASP A 76 0.17 -16.51 4.94
CA ASP A 76 -0.83 -17.54 4.61
C ASP A 76 -2.11 -16.90 4.07
N ARG A 77 -2.54 -15.79 4.67
CA ARG A 77 -3.67 -14.99 4.18
C ARG A 77 -3.44 -14.50 2.75
N GLU A 78 -2.30 -13.89 2.48
CA GLU A 78 -1.96 -13.40 1.15
C GLU A 78 -1.88 -14.53 0.14
N LEU A 79 -1.30 -15.68 0.50
CA LEU A 79 -1.22 -16.84 -0.37
C LEU A 79 -2.60 -17.41 -0.70
N GLN A 80 -3.52 -17.47 0.28
CA GLN A 80 -4.89 -17.92 0.03
C GLN A 80 -5.64 -16.96 -0.90
N VAL A 81 -5.50 -15.65 -0.71
CA VAL A 81 -6.08 -14.62 -1.59
C VAL A 81 -5.49 -14.73 -3.00
N LEU A 82 -4.16 -14.81 -3.11
CA LEU A 82 -3.45 -14.95 -4.37
C LEU A 82 -3.85 -16.24 -5.10
N ARG A 83 -4.05 -17.35 -4.38
CA ARG A 83 -4.52 -18.61 -4.97
C ARG A 83 -5.94 -18.50 -5.54
N ARG A 84 -6.84 -17.77 -4.87
CA ARG A 84 -8.20 -17.51 -5.38
C ARG A 84 -8.15 -16.64 -6.63
N ILE A 85 -7.43 -15.53 -6.60
CA ILE A 85 -7.25 -14.64 -7.74
C ILE A 85 -6.60 -15.41 -8.91
N ALA A 86 -5.53 -16.16 -8.66
CA ALA A 86 -4.86 -16.96 -9.66
C ALA A 86 -5.78 -18.00 -10.30
N ARG A 87 -6.68 -18.65 -9.53
CA ARG A 87 -7.66 -19.60 -10.08
C ARG A 87 -8.63 -18.91 -11.05
N VAL A 88 -9.10 -17.73 -10.72
CA VAL A 88 -9.97 -16.93 -11.59
C VAL A 88 -9.20 -16.47 -12.84
N SER A 89 -7.98 -15.97 -12.66
CA SER A 89 -7.09 -15.59 -13.77
C SER A 89 -6.81 -16.76 -14.71
N VAL A 90 -6.48 -17.94 -14.20
CA VAL A 90 -6.20 -19.14 -14.99
C VAL A 90 -7.42 -19.54 -15.83
N ARG A 91 -8.64 -19.45 -15.27
CA ARG A 91 -9.86 -19.72 -16.04
C ARG A 91 -10.06 -18.73 -17.20
N SER A 92 -9.76 -17.45 -17.01
CA SER A 92 -9.81 -16.47 -18.11
C SER A 92 -8.68 -16.66 -19.12
N ILE A 93 -7.50 -17.09 -18.69
CA ILE A 93 -6.39 -17.41 -19.61
C ILE A 93 -6.72 -18.66 -20.43
N ALA A 94 -7.43 -19.63 -19.85
CA ALA A 94 -7.90 -20.84 -20.52
C ALA A 94 -9.07 -20.62 -21.51
N GLU A 95 -9.44 -19.36 -21.80
CA GLU A 95 -10.41 -19.06 -22.85
C GLU A 95 -9.93 -19.63 -24.20
N PRO A 96 -10.79 -20.36 -24.93
CA PRO A 96 -10.38 -21.10 -26.13
C PRO A 96 -9.79 -20.18 -27.21
N ALA A 97 -10.31 -18.96 -27.36
CA ALA A 97 -9.78 -17.98 -28.31
C ALA A 97 -8.31 -17.60 -28.03
N ARG A 98 -7.94 -17.46 -26.75
CA ARG A 98 -6.57 -17.12 -26.34
C ARG A 98 -5.63 -18.30 -26.51
N LEU A 99 -6.10 -19.50 -26.19
CA LEU A 99 -5.34 -20.73 -26.41
C LEU A 99 -5.09 -21.00 -27.90
N VAL A 100 -6.08 -20.73 -28.77
CA VAL A 100 -5.91 -20.83 -30.22
C VAL A 100 -4.87 -19.83 -30.70
N LEU A 101 -4.95 -18.56 -30.28
CA LEU A 101 -3.97 -17.54 -30.67
C LEU A 101 -2.56 -17.91 -30.19
N LEU A 102 -2.42 -18.34 -28.93
CA LEU A 102 -1.15 -18.82 -28.39
C LEU A 102 -0.60 -20.02 -29.17
N GLY A 103 -1.48 -20.96 -29.54
CA GLY A 103 -1.14 -22.13 -30.35
C GLY A 103 -0.65 -21.74 -31.74
N VAL A 104 -1.34 -20.82 -32.41
CA VAL A 104 -0.95 -20.29 -33.74
C VAL A 104 0.42 -19.61 -33.64
N CYS A 105 0.63 -18.69 -32.69
CA CYS A 105 1.92 -18.04 -32.50
C CYS A 105 3.03 -19.05 -32.18
N SER A 106 2.76 -20.00 -31.28
CA SER A 106 3.75 -21.01 -30.88
C SER A 106 4.13 -21.92 -32.04
N SER A 107 3.15 -22.34 -32.84
CA SER A 107 3.37 -23.12 -34.05
C SER A 107 4.14 -22.35 -35.11
N GLY A 108 3.90 -21.03 -35.23
CA GLY A 108 4.66 -20.15 -36.12
C GLY A 108 6.13 -20.04 -35.71
N VAL A 109 6.40 -19.82 -34.42
CA VAL A 109 7.78 -19.78 -33.89
C VAL A 109 8.47 -21.13 -34.10
N LEU A 110 7.84 -22.25 -33.73
CA LEU A 110 8.40 -23.59 -33.94
C LEU A 110 8.63 -23.90 -35.42
N GLY A 111 7.70 -23.51 -36.29
CA GLY A 111 7.80 -23.70 -37.75
C GLY A 111 8.95 -22.89 -38.35
N LEU A 112 9.12 -21.63 -37.93
CA LEU A 112 10.27 -20.81 -38.34
C LEU A 112 11.59 -21.41 -37.84
N SER A 113 11.66 -21.88 -36.60
CA SER A 113 12.87 -22.54 -36.08
C SER A 113 13.18 -23.85 -36.81
N ALA A 114 12.15 -24.63 -37.18
CA ALA A 114 12.33 -25.87 -37.93
C ALA A 114 12.79 -25.58 -39.37
N TYR A 115 12.25 -24.53 -39.99
CA TYR A 115 12.67 -24.07 -41.31
C TYR A 115 14.11 -23.53 -41.29
N GLU A 116 14.48 -22.77 -40.27
CA GLU A 116 15.87 -22.34 -40.01
C GLU A 116 16.81 -23.55 -39.90
N ALA A 117 16.45 -24.55 -39.09
CA ALA A 117 17.22 -25.79 -38.97
C ALA A 117 17.35 -26.52 -40.31
N HIS A 118 16.29 -26.54 -41.12
CA HIS A 118 16.31 -27.16 -42.44
C HIS A 118 17.28 -26.48 -43.41
N LEU A 119 17.37 -25.14 -43.38
CA LEU A 119 18.32 -24.39 -44.20
C LEU A 119 19.79 -24.57 -43.76
N LEU A 120 20.01 -24.93 -42.49
CA LEU A 120 21.35 -25.18 -41.94
C LEU A 120 21.88 -26.59 -42.27
N LEU A 121 21.03 -27.51 -42.71
CA LEU A 121 21.44 -28.86 -43.09
C LEU A 121 22.11 -28.88 -44.46
N ASP A 122 23.07 -29.80 -44.64
CA ASP A 122 23.67 -30.04 -45.95
C ASP A 122 22.63 -30.64 -46.92
N PRO A 123 22.32 -29.98 -48.05
CA PRO A 123 21.34 -30.46 -49.03
C PRO A 123 21.73 -31.78 -49.70
N THR A 124 23.01 -32.18 -49.62
CA THR A 124 23.48 -33.45 -50.20
C THR A 124 23.09 -34.65 -49.35
N GLN A 125 22.77 -34.45 -48.07
CA GLN A 125 22.38 -35.55 -47.19
C GLN A 125 20.92 -35.94 -47.38
N PRO A 126 20.62 -37.26 -47.43
CA PRO A 126 19.24 -37.71 -47.44
C PRO A 126 18.56 -37.36 -46.11
N LEU A 127 17.23 -37.18 -46.15
CA LEU A 127 16.42 -36.93 -44.96
C LEU A 127 16.38 -38.18 -44.08
N THR A 128 17.35 -38.33 -43.17
CA THR A 128 17.41 -39.45 -42.22
C THR A 128 16.60 -39.16 -40.96
N ALA A 129 16.31 -40.19 -40.16
CA ALA A 129 15.66 -40.03 -38.86
C ALA A 129 16.47 -39.09 -37.92
N ASN A 130 17.81 -39.14 -38.00
CA ASN A 130 18.68 -38.27 -37.23
C ASN A 130 18.54 -36.79 -37.64
N THR A 131 18.39 -36.54 -38.93
CA THR A 131 18.14 -35.20 -39.49
C THR A 131 16.82 -34.61 -38.98
N VAL A 132 15.75 -35.41 -38.98
CA VAL A 132 14.44 -34.99 -38.45
C VAL A 132 14.50 -34.73 -36.94
N LEU A 133 15.22 -35.59 -36.20
CA LEU A 133 15.44 -35.42 -34.76
C LEU A 133 16.22 -34.14 -34.44
N PHE A 134 17.23 -33.82 -35.24
CA PHE A 134 17.98 -32.57 -35.13
C PHE A 134 17.08 -31.35 -35.36
N ILE A 135 16.29 -31.33 -36.44
CA ILE A 135 15.34 -30.24 -36.73
C ILE A 135 14.38 -30.03 -35.57
N TYR A 136 13.78 -31.11 -35.07
CA TYR A 136 12.85 -31.06 -33.94
C TYR A 136 13.53 -30.50 -32.68
N LYS A 137 14.71 -31.02 -32.32
CA LYS A 137 15.43 -30.58 -31.11
C LYS A 137 15.86 -29.13 -31.23
N TYR A 138 16.43 -28.73 -32.37
CA TYR A 138 16.80 -27.34 -32.66
C TYR A 138 15.59 -26.41 -32.54
N ALA A 139 14.45 -26.81 -33.11
CA ALA A 139 13.23 -26.02 -33.03
C ALA A 139 12.73 -25.81 -31.60
N THR A 140 12.75 -26.86 -30.78
CA THR A 140 12.33 -26.78 -29.37
C THR A 140 13.28 -25.97 -28.48
N GLU A 141 14.59 -26.12 -28.64
CA GLU A 141 15.59 -25.36 -27.86
C GLU A 141 15.56 -23.88 -28.24
N ASN A 142 15.43 -23.56 -29.53
CA ASN A 142 15.35 -22.18 -29.99
C ASN A 142 13.98 -21.55 -29.75
N PHE A 143 12.90 -22.31 -29.60
CA PHE A 143 11.59 -21.77 -29.21
C PHE A 143 11.69 -21.00 -27.87
N LEU A 144 12.28 -21.62 -26.86
CA LEU A 144 12.45 -20.99 -25.54
C LEU A 144 13.48 -19.85 -25.57
N ALA A 145 14.58 -20.03 -26.30
CA ALA A 145 15.60 -18.98 -26.45
C ALA A 145 15.03 -17.72 -27.14
N SER A 146 14.15 -17.91 -28.14
CA SER A 146 13.48 -16.80 -28.84
C SER A 146 12.67 -15.89 -27.91
N CYS A 147 12.08 -16.45 -26.84
CA CYS A 147 11.32 -15.68 -25.86
C CYS A 147 12.18 -14.69 -25.05
N ILE A 148 13.50 -14.89 -25.01
CA ILE A 148 14.46 -14.03 -24.33
C ILE A 148 15.44 -13.35 -25.32
N TRP A 149 15.11 -13.34 -26.61
CA TRP A 149 15.96 -12.84 -27.69
C TRP A 149 17.35 -13.50 -27.76
N ASP A 150 17.43 -14.77 -27.35
CA ASP A 150 18.65 -15.59 -27.44
C ASP A 150 18.51 -16.65 -28.55
N THR A 151 19.62 -17.24 -28.98
CA THR A 151 19.61 -18.37 -29.93
C THR A 151 20.75 -19.33 -29.64
N ARG A 152 20.43 -20.62 -29.66
CA ARG A 152 21.37 -21.71 -29.44
C ARG A 152 22.06 -22.04 -30.76
N SER A 153 23.38 -22.20 -30.71
CA SER A 153 24.14 -22.61 -31.89
C SER A 153 23.73 -24.01 -32.35
N ALA A 154 23.65 -24.20 -33.66
CA ALA A 154 23.30 -25.48 -34.27
C ALA A 154 24.30 -26.59 -33.90
N GLU A 155 25.58 -26.25 -33.79
CA GLU A 155 26.65 -27.16 -33.38
C GLU A 155 26.41 -27.75 -32.00
N LEU A 156 26.04 -26.92 -31.01
CA LEU A 156 25.75 -27.41 -29.66
C LEU A 156 24.54 -28.33 -29.64
N VAL A 157 23.51 -28.04 -30.45
CA VAL A 157 22.33 -28.91 -30.56
C VAL A 157 22.69 -30.24 -31.22
N ALA A 158 23.50 -30.23 -32.29
CA ALA A 158 23.97 -31.45 -32.96
C ALA A 158 24.85 -32.31 -32.03
N GLN A 159 25.80 -31.70 -31.34
CA GLN A 159 26.65 -32.36 -30.34
C GLN A 159 25.81 -32.96 -29.20
N SER A 160 24.74 -32.30 -28.78
CA SER A 160 23.82 -32.82 -27.76
C SER A 160 23.04 -34.06 -28.19
N LEU A 161 23.05 -34.39 -29.49
CA LEU A 161 22.47 -35.60 -30.07
C LEU A 161 23.54 -36.65 -30.42
N ALA A 162 24.81 -36.41 -30.05
CA ALA A 162 25.96 -37.19 -30.47
C ALA A 162 26.08 -37.32 -32.00
N LEU A 163 25.64 -36.31 -32.73
CA LEU A 163 25.82 -36.18 -34.17
C LEU A 163 27.06 -35.33 -34.45
N ASP A 164 27.84 -35.70 -35.46
CA ASP A 164 28.98 -34.90 -35.90
C ASP A 164 28.48 -33.64 -36.62
N PRO A 165 28.70 -32.43 -36.06
CA PRO A 165 28.20 -31.19 -36.65
C PRO A 165 28.83 -30.91 -38.02
N THR A 166 30.07 -31.35 -38.25
CA THR A 166 30.78 -31.11 -39.53
C THR A 166 30.20 -31.91 -40.67
N GLN A 167 29.60 -33.07 -40.37
CA GLN A 167 28.90 -33.87 -41.37
C GLN A 167 27.48 -33.35 -41.55
N LEU A 168 26.77 -33.02 -40.47
CA LEU A 168 25.34 -32.71 -40.53
C LEU A 168 25.04 -31.29 -41.06
N LEU A 169 25.84 -30.30 -40.65
CA LEU A 169 25.59 -28.89 -40.93
C LEU A 169 26.35 -28.46 -42.18
N ARG A 170 25.71 -27.62 -42.99
CA ARG A 170 26.35 -26.99 -44.15
C ARG A 170 27.40 -25.99 -43.68
N GLU A 171 28.64 -26.12 -44.17
CA GLU A 171 29.67 -25.11 -43.97
C GLU A 171 29.38 -23.90 -44.87
N LEU A 172 29.09 -22.75 -44.27
CA LEU A 172 28.79 -21.50 -44.98
C LEU A 172 30.06 -20.65 -45.07
N THR A 173 30.58 -20.45 -46.30
CA THR A 173 31.77 -19.62 -46.56
C THR A 173 31.39 -18.33 -47.33
N PRO A 174 30.81 -17.32 -46.63
CA PRO A 174 30.26 -16.13 -47.28
C PRO A 174 31.32 -15.29 -48.02
N ALA A 175 32.61 -15.43 -47.68
CA ALA A 175 33.70 -14.72 -48.32
C ALA A 175 33.99 -15.22 -49.75
N THR A 176 33.68 -16.48 -50.05
CA THR A 176 34.06 -17.14 -51.32
C THR A 176 32.88 -17.36 -52.25
N SER A 177 31.64 -17.30 -51.75
CA SER A 177 30.43 -17.67 -52.50
C SER A 177 29.28 -16.71 -52.25
N SER A 178 28.79 -16.07 -53.31
CA SER A 178 27.63 -15.17 -53.24
C SER A 178 26.32 -15.91 -52.91
N SER A 179 26.23 -17.19 -53.29
CA SER A 179 25.08 -18.03 -52.95
C SER A 179 25.02 -18.35 -51.45
N ASP A 180 26.17 -18.51 -50.80
CA ASP A 180 26.22 -18.76 -49.35
C ASP A 180 25.95 -17.48 -48.58
N ALA A 181 26.43 -16.33 -49.07
CA ALA A 181 26.10 -15.03 -48.50
C ALA A 181 24.58 -14.72 -48.55
N SER A 182 23.91 -15.03 -49.67
CA SER A 182 22.45 -14.83 -49.78
C SER A 182 21.66 -15.78 -48.88
N LEU A 183 22.11 -17.04 -48.74
CA LEU A 183 21.52 -17.99 -47.80
C LEU A 183 21.71 -17.56 -46.34
N GLN A 184 22.89 -17.07 -45.98
CA GLN A 184 23.16 -16.56 -44.63
C GLN A 184 22.28 -15.35 -44.29
N LEU A 185 22.07 -14.43 -45.24
CA LEU A 185 21.11 -13.33 -45.07
C LEU A 185 19.67 -13.85 -44.91
N CYS A 186 19.28 -14.88 -45.66
CA CYS A 186 17.97 -15.51 -45.52
C CYS A 186 17.78 -16.12 -44.12
N ILE A 187 18.78 -16.87 -43.63
CA ILE A 187 18.77 -17.45 -42.28
C ILE A 187 18.65 -16.34 -41.23
N MET A 188 19.41 -15.26 -41.36
CA MET A 188 19.35 -14.12 -40.43
C MET A 188 17.99 -13.42 -40.44
N ASN A 189 17.33 -13.31 -41.60
CA ASN A 189 15.97 -12.78 -41.70
C ASN A 189 14.95 -13.69 -41.01
N ILE A 190 15.08 -15.01 -41.15
CA ILE A 190 14.20 -15.99 -40.48
C ILE A 190 14.41 -15.96 -38.96
N PHE A 191 15.66 -15.91 -38.50
CA PHE A 191 16.01 -15.72 -37.09
C PHE A 191 15.36 -14.45 -36.52
N THR A 192 15.42 -13.34 -37.26
CA THR A 192 14.86 -12.05 -36.84
C THR A 192 13.34 -12.13 -36.77
N ALA A 193 12.69 -12.71 -37.79
CA ALA A 193 11.25 -12.92 -37.82
C ALA A 193 10.78 -13.80 -36.66
N ARG A 194 11.48 -14.91 -36.40
CA ARG A 194 11.22 -15.82 -35.27
C ARG A 194 11.29 -15.08 -33.94
N SER A 195 12.36 -14.33 -33.71
CA SER A 195 12.58 -13.58 -32.47
C SER A 195 11.53 -12.49 -32.26
N MET A 196 11.11 -11.79 -33.32
CA MET A 196 10.03 -10.81 -33.26
C MET A 196 8.70 -11.47 -32.88
N VAL A 197 8.31 -12.56 -33.56
CA VAL A 197 7.05 -13.27 -33.29
C VAL A 197 7.03 -13.81 -31.86
N ALA A 198 8.12 -14.43 -31.40
CA ALA A 198 8.23 -14.94 -30.04
C ALA A 198 8.19 -13.82 -28.98
N GLY A 199 8.89 -12.71 -29.20
CA GLY A 199 8.87 -11.55 -28.31
C GLY A 199 7.47 -10.94 -28.18
N PHE A 200 6.80 -10.69 -29.30
CA PHE A 200 5.42 -10.19 -29.30
C PHE A 200 4.45 -11.17 -28.65
N MET A 201 4.61 -12.47 -28.88
CA MET A 201 3.82 -13.51 -28.21
C MET A 201 3.99 -13.42 -26.68
N VAL A 202 5.22 -13.33 -26.16
CA VAL A 202 5.45 -13.23 -24.71
C VAL A 202 4.82 -11.95 -24.13
N VAL A 203 5.04 -10.80 -24.77
CA VAL A 203 4.50 -9.51 -24.30
C VAL A 203 2.97 -9.52 -24.28
N THR A 204 2.34 -10.01 -25.34
CA THR A 204 0.86 -10.07 -25.43
C THR A 204 0.26 -11.00 -24.37
N GLN A 205 0.90 -12.15 -24.10
CA GLN A 205 0.46 -13.04 -23.03
C GLN A 205 0.63 -12.41 -21.65
N LEU A 206 1.74 -11.69 -21.41
CA LEU A 206 2.02 -11.04 -20.13
C LEU A 206 1.01 -9.91 -19.85
N LEU A 207 0.71 -9.07 -20.84
CA LEU A 207 -0.34 -8.05 -20.73
C LEU A 207 -1.72 -8.66 -20.47
N THR A 208 -2.02 -9.79 -21.13
CA THR A 208 -3.27 -10.52 -20.93
C THR A 208 -3.39 -11.06 -19.51
N ILE A 209 -2.31 -11.63 -18.96
CA ILE A 209 -2.25 -12.11 -17.57
C ILE A 209 -2.45 -10.97 -16.58
N VAL A 210 -1.78 -9.83 -16.79
CA VAL A 210 -1.90 -8.64 -15.93
C VAL A 210 -3.33 -8.12 -15.95
N ARG A 211 -3.94 -7.97 -17.13
CA ARG A 211 -5.32 -7.50 -17.27
C ARG A 211 -6.33 -8.45 -16.63
N ALA A 212 -6.19 -9.75 -16.87
CA ALA A 212 -7.06 -10.77 -16.26
C ALA A 212 -6.92 -10.78 -14.73
N SER A 213 -5.69 -10.67 -14.22
CA SER A 213 -5.43 -10.64 -12.78
C SER A 213 -5.93 -9.37 -12.11
N GLY A 214 -5.79 -8.20 -12.74
CA GLY A 214 -6.36 -6.95 -12.24
C GLY A 214 -7.89 -7.00 -12.17
N THR A 215 -8.53 -7.53 -13.22
CA THR A 215 -9.99 -7.72 -13.26
C THR A 215 -10.45 -8.70 -12.18
N ALA A 216 -9.74 -9.82 -12.01
CA ALA A 216 -10.03 -10.81 -10.97
C ALA A 216 -9.83 -10.26 -9.55
N ALA A 217 -8.80 -9.44 -9.33
CA ALA A 217 -8.54 -8.81 -8.04
C ALA A 217 -9.63 -7.79 -7.68
N LEU A 218 -10.04 -6.95 -8.63
CA LEU A 218 -11.15 -6.01 -8.44
C LEU A 218 -12.47 -6.74 -8.17
N GLY A 219 -12.78 -7.78 -8.95
CA GLY A 219 -13.98 -8.59 -8.73
C GLY A 219 -13.98 -9.32 -7.38
N TYR A 220 -12.83 -9.85 -6.96
CA TYR A 220 -12.66 -10.42 -5.63
C TYR A 220 -12.93 -9.38 -4.54
N LEU A 221 -12.33 -8.20 -4.65
CA LEU A 221 -12.49 -7.11 -3.69
C LEU A 221 -13.95 -6.64 -3.62
N GLU A 222 -14.62 -6.49 -4.76
CA GLU A 222 -16.05 -6.17 -4.84
C GLU A 222 -16.91 -7.26 -4.18
N ASN A 223 -16.62 -8.54 -4.42
CA ASN A 223 -17.35 -9.64 -3.77
C ASN A 223 -17.11 -9.67 -2.25
N VAL A 224 -15.91 -9.32 -1.79
CA VAL A 224 -15.61 -9.16 -0.36
C VAL A 224 -16.45 -8.01 0.23
N TYR A 225 -16.50 -6.86 -0.44
CA TYR A 225 -17.31 -5.71 0.00
C TYR A 225 -18.80 -6.03 0.04
N ASN A 226 -19.30 -6.80 -0.92
CA ASN A 226 -20.68 -7.24 -0.98
C ASN A 226 -20.99 -8.45 -0.07
N GLY A 227 -20.02 -8.94 0.71
CA GLY A 227 -20.20 -10.10 1.60
C GLY A 227 -20.45 -11.43 0.87
N ARG A 228 -20.12 -11.51 -0.43
CA ARG A 228 -20.30 -12.72 -1.26
C ARG A 228 -19.13 -13.69 -1.21
N GLU A 229 -17.95 -13.24 -0.80
CA GLU A 229 -16.76 -14.10 -0.68
C GLU A 229 -16.75 -14.89 0.64
N PRO A 230 -16.63 -16.24 0.61
CA PRO A 230 -16.57 -17.04 1.82
C PRO A 230 -15.31 -16.73 2.66
N PRO A 231 -15.34 -17.03 3.98
CA PRO A 231 -14.17 -17.05 4.86
C PRO A 231 -12.95 -17.73 4.23
N LEU A 232 -11.76 -17.30 4.64
CA LEU A 232 -10.53 -18.03 4.34
C LEU A 232 -10.53 -19.34 5.13
N HIS A 233 -9.81 -20.36 4.63
CA HIS A 233 -9.79 -21.66 5.30
C HIS A 233 -9.16 -21.52 6.68
N GLY A 234 -9.77 -22.17 7.69
CA GLY A 234 -9.33 -22.09 9.08
C GLY A 234 -9.88 -20.89 9.86
N ILE A 235 -10.73 -20.05 9.26
CA ILE A 235 -11.43 -18.98 9.95
C ILE A 235 -12.89 -19.38 10.12
N GLU A 236 -13.25 -19.86 11.31
CA GLU A 236 -14.63 -20.28 11.65
C GLU A 236 -15.56 -19.07 11.87
N GLU A 237 -15.04 -17.99 12.45
CA GLU A 237 -15.81 -16.79 12.76
C GLU A 237 -15.09 -15.52 12.29
N ARG A 238 -15.85 -14.54 11.80
CA ARG A 238 -15.34 -13.20 11.50
C ARG A 238 -15.88 -12.21 12.51
N ILE A 239 -15.00 -11.66 13.34
CA ILE A 239 -15.31 -10.46 14.12
C ILE A 239 -15.24 -9.27 13.16
N ILE A 240 -16.39 -8.86 12.62
CA ILE A 240 -16.50 -7.66 11.79
C ILE A 240 -16.40 -6.46 12.71
N ARG A 241 -15.26 -5.78 12.71
CA ARG A 241 -15.12 -4.47 13.35
C ARG A 241 -15.73 -3.41 12.43
N LEU A 242 -16.80 -2.76 12.88
CA LEU A 242 -17.42 -1.60 12.22
C LEU A 242 -16.61 -0.32 12.45
N ALA A 243 -15.30 -0.38 12.23
CA ALA A 243 -14.46 0.80 12.12
C ALA A 243 -14.13 0.97 10.63
N GLY A 244 -14.19 2.22 10.13
CA GLY A 244 -14.15 2.53 8.70
C GLY A 244 -12.92 2.03 7.93
N LYS A 245 -12.77 2.47 6.67
CA LYS A 245 -11.80 1.98 5.66
C LYS A 245 -10.35 1.75 6.13
N GLY A 246 -9.90 2.38 7.20
CA GLY A 246 -8.69 2.04 7.94
C GLY A 246 -8.97 2.22 9.43
N SER A 247 -8.91 1.12 10.19
CA SER A 247 -9.02 1.15 11.66
C SER A 247 -7.64 0.92 12.25
N ASP A 248 -6.74 1.89 12.04
CA ASP A 248 -5.41 1.95 12.68
C ASP A 248 -5.48 2.00 14.21
N VAL A 249 -6.67 2.18 14.77
CA VAL A 249 -7.10 1.90 16.16
C VAL A 249 -6.31 0.76 16.82
N THR A 250 -6.08 -0.38 16.13
CA THR A 250 -5.31 -1.49 16.73
C THR A 250 -3.80 -1.21 16.74
N GLU A 251 -3.29 -0.56 15.70
CA GLU A 251 -1.88 -0.20 15.59
C GLU A 251 -1.51 0.93 16.54
N VAL A 252 -2.36 1.95 16.70
CA VAL A 252 -2.21 3.02 17.69
C VAL A 252 -2.30 2.47 19.11
N SER A 253 -3.31 1.65 19.42
CA SER A 253 -3.44 0.96 20.70
C SER A 253 -2.21 0.08 21.03
N MET A 254 -1.60 -0.56 20.03
CA MET A 254 -0.39 -1.36 20.20
C MET A 254 0.91 -0.52 20.23
N ALA A 255 1.00 0.58 19.48
CA ALA A 255 2.16 1.47 19.44
C ALA A 255 2.29 2.34 20.70
N ARG A 256 1.16 2.74 21.31
CA ARG A 256 1.14 3.40 22.63
C ARG A 256 1.88 2.57 23.69
N LYS A 257 1.86 1.24 23.55
CA LYS A 257 2.56 0.28 24.43
C LYS A 257 4.08 0.41 24.30
N SER A 258 4.59 0.54 23.08
CA SER A 258 6.03 0.65 22.80
C SER A 258 6.64 1.95 23.35
N ARG A 259 5.88 3.05 23.32
CA ARG A 259 6.35 4.38 23.73
C ARG A 259 6.31 4.60 25.25
N SER A 260 5.40 3.91 25.95
CA SER A 260 5.30 3.99 27.41
C SER A 260 6.30 3.07 28.13
N ASP A 261 6.68 1.94 27.53
CA ASP A 261 7.73 1.07 28.08
C ASP A 261 9.14 1.68 27.91
N SER A 262 9.43 2.43 26.82
CA SER A 262 10.75 3.06 26.62
C SER A 262 11.05 4.25 27.54
N THR A 263 10.03 4.85 28.16
CA THR A 263 10.20 6.01 29.04
C THR A 263 10.49 5.61 30.49
N MET A 264 10.24 4.36 30.89
CA MET A 264 10.44 3.87 32.25
C MET A 264 11.82 3.22 32.50
N GLU A 265 12.58 2.85 31.47
CA GLU A 265 13.92 2.25 31.65
C GLU A 265 15.06 3.27 31.86
N GLY A 266 14.81 4.58 31.74
CA GLY A 266 15.84 5.62 31.85
C GLY A 266 16.16 6.14 33.27
N LYS A 267 15.57 5.59 34.35
CA LYS A 267 15.64 6.21 35.68
C LYS A 267 16.07 5.29 36.85
N GLN A 268 16.67 4.14 36.58
CA GLN A 268 17.26 3.28 37.62
C GLN A 268 18.70 2.87 37.28
N HIS A 269 19.67 3.71 37.67
CA HIS A 269 20.75 3.38 38.61
C HIS A 269 21.83 4.47 38.56
N SER A 270 21.82 5.36 39.54
CA SER A 270 23.01 6.06 40.00
C SER A 270 23.20 5.68 41.45
N THR A 271 24.16 4.80 41.71
CA THR A 271 24.89 4.66 42.97
C THR A 271 26.17 3.91 42.66
N ASP A 272 27.27 4.68 42.64
CA ASP A 272 28.65 4.38 42.98
C ASP A 272 29.13 2.92 42.97
N GLU A 273 30.19 2.65 42.19
CA GLU A 273 31.43 2.17 42.80
C GLU A 273 32.68 2.51 41.97
N ASN A 274 33.75 2.66 42.73
CA ASN A 274 35.02 3.31 42.46
C ASN A 274 36.08 2.23 42.23
N VAL A 275 36.67 2.10 41.03
CA VAL A 275 37.93 1.35 40.85
C VAL A 275 38.89 2.12 39.94
N LYS A 276 39.88 2.69 40.60
CA LYS A 276 41.20 3.09 40.10
C LYS A 276 41.87 1.90 39.39
N SER A 277 42.28 2.06 38.13
CA SER A 277 43.48 1.37 37.63
C SER A 277 44.11 2.12 36.46
N SER A 278 45.34 2.50 36.68
CA SER A 278 46.33 3.08 35.79
C SER A 278 46.96 2.04 34.86
N HIS A 279 47.12 2.35 33.57
CA HIS A 279 48.33 2.12 32.73
C HIS A 279 47.92 2.26 31.25
N ASN A 280 48.45 3.19 30.47
CA ASN A 280 49.81 3.36 29.92
C ASN A 280 49.81 3.00 28.42
N LYS A 281 50.20 3.99 27.60
CA LYS A 281 51.19 3.85 26.52
C LYS A 281 50.73 3.41 25.10
N LYS A 282 50.83 4.41 24.21
CA LYS A 282 51.60 4.46 22.94
C LYS A 282 50.95 4.15 21.59
N ASP A 283 51.16 5.15 20.73
CA ASP A 283 51.73 5.15 19.38
C ASP A 283 51.08 4.29 18.29
N GLY A 284 50.71 4.94 17.18
CA GLY A 284 50.25 4.26 15.97
C GLY A 284 49.88 5.21 14.83
N GLN A 285 50.88 5.88 14.31
CA GLN A 285 50.90 6.85 13.20
C GLN A 285 50.71 6.19 11.82
N SER A 286 50.04 6.89 10.87
CA SER A 286 50.25 6.91 9.39
C SER A 286 48.93 7.37 8.73
N VAL A 287 48.74 8.59 8.21
CA VAL A 287 49.40 9.31 7.09
C VAL A 287 49.07 8.76 5.70
N GLU A 288 48.68 9.70 4.82
CA GLU A 288 48.60 9.71 3.34
C GLU A 288 47.34 9.10 2.68
N SER A 289 46.65 9.73 1.71
CA SER A 289 46.85 11.01 1.00
C SER A 289 45.58 11.43 0.23
N THR A 290 45.30 12.73 0.29
CA THR A 290 45.10 13.70 -0.81
C THR A 290 44.60 13.21 -2.18
N LEU A 291 43.47 13.77 -2.65
CA LEU A 291 43.38 14.55 -3.91
C LEU A 291 42.00 15.20 -4.12
N ASP A 292 41.99 16.51 -3.90
CA ASP A 292 41.35 17.63 -4.61
C ASP A 292 40.34 17.36 -5.74
N ASN A 293 39.19 18.07 -5.69
CA ASN A 293 38.96 19.20 -6.60
C ASN A 293 37.68 20.03 -6.27
N SER A 294 37.91 21.28 -5.85
CA SER A 294 37.36 22.55 -6.37
C SER A 294 35.95 22.56 -7.01
N THR A 295 35.03 23.39 -6.49
CA THR A 295 34.82 24.76 -7.02
C THR A 295 33.87 25.60 -6.15
N ASP A 296 34.28 26.85 -5.97
CA ASP A 296 33.61 28.00 -5.35
C ASP A 296 32.23 28.36 -5.94
N ALA A 297 31.33 28.84 -5.08
CA ALA A 297 30.40 29.91 -5.41
C ALA A 297 30.00 30.72 -4.16
N ASN A 298 30.72 31.82 -4.01
CA ASN A 298 30.59 32.89 -3.03
C ASN A 298 29.31 33.71 -3.28
N ARG A 299 28.45 33.92 -2.26
CA ARG A 299 27.52 35.07 -2.27
C ARG A 299 27.33 35.67 -0.88
N LYS A 300 28.16 36.68 -0.64
CA LYS A 300 28.20 37.62 0.47
C LYS A 300 27.15 38.71 0.22
N CYS A 301 26.21 38.93 1.14
CA CYS A 301 25.38 40.14 1.15
C CYS A 301 25.54 40.89 2.47
N ASN A 302 25.81 42.17 2.31
CA ASN A 302 26.36 43.13 3.26
C ASN A 302 25.51 43.41 4.49
N GLU A 303 26.23 43.43 5.60
CA GLU A 303 25.96 44.15 6.83
C GLU A 303 26.17 45.66 6.59
N LYS A 304 25.20 46.51 6.96
CA LYS A 304 25.43 47.95 7.15
C LYS A 304 24.85 48.38 8.50
N ASN A 305 25.77 48.64 9.42
CA ASN A 305 25.57 49.38 10.65
C ASN A 305 25.38 50.89 10.37
N GLY A 306 24.64 51.55 11.27
CA GLY A 306 24.91 52.93 11.65
C GLY A 306 23.68 53.81 11.84
N GLY A 307 23.43 54.24 13.08
CA GLY A 307 22.54 55.39 13.33
C GLY A 307 21.98 55.53 14.75
N LYS A 308 22.82 55.85 15.73
CA LYS A 308 22.40 56.39 17.04
C LYS A 308 21.94 57.85 16.86
N GLY A 309 20.82 58.24 17.48
CA GLY A 309 20.39 59.64 17.54
C GLY A 309 19.19 59.86 18.45
N SER A 310 19.47 60.36 19.66
CA SER A 310 18.55 60.75 20.72
C SER A 310 17.64 61.92 20.33
N LYS A 311 16.35 61.92 20.71
CA LYS A 311 15.71 63.09 21.34
C LYS A 311 14.33 62.79 21.94
N VAL A 312 14.23 63.20 23.20
CA VAL A 312 13.02 63.43 24.00
C VAL A 312 12.19 64.55 23.36
N SER A 313 10.87 64.34 23.21
CA SER A 313 9.89 65.43 23.32
C SER A 313 8.57 64.87 23.85
N ALA A 314 8.24 65.24 25.07
CA ALA A 314 6.90 65.16 25.62
C ALA A 314 6.04 66.21 24.93
N THR A 315 4.93 65.78 24.33
CA THR A 315 3.82 66.67 23.98
C THR A 315 2.52 65.92 24.20
N ASP A 316 1.80 66.33 25.23
CA ASP A 316 0.38 66.05 25.43
C ASP A 316 -0.40 66.45 24.17
N THR A 317 -1.17 65.50 23.62
CA THR A 317 -2.30 65.83 22.75
C THR A 317 -3.37 64.76 22.95
N LYS A 318 -4.35 65.10 23.78
CA LYS A 318 -5.68 64.49 23.78
C LYS A 318 -6.29 64.74 22.40
N GLU A 319 -6.51 63.67 21.64
CA GLU A 319 -7.48 63.69 20.55
C GLU A 319 -8.03 62.28 20.33
N ASP A 320 -9.34 62.16 20.53
CA ASP A 320 -10.15 60.95 20.38
C ASP A 320 -10.06 60.42 18.94
N THR A 321 -9.11 59.52 18.70
CA THR A 321 -9.12 58.66 17.53
C THR A 321 -9.89 57.40 17.88
N THR A 322 -11.08 57.27 17.30
CA THR A 322 -11.87 56.03 17.22
C THR A 322 -10.98 54.90 16.72
N SER A 323 -10.37 54.17 17.65
CA SER A 323 -9.52 53.02 17.35
C SER A 323 -10.32 52.02 16.51
N ASN A 324 -9.99 51.94 15.23
CA ASN A 324 -10.43 50.87 14.34
C ASN A 324 -9.89 49.56 14.91
N LYS A 325 -10.61 48.97 15.87
CA LYS A 325 -10.33 47.64 16.42
C LYS A 325 -10.37 46.67 15.25
N LYS A 326 -9.19 46.30 14.74
CA LYS A 326 -9.06 45.24 13.75
C LYS A 326 -9.86 44.04 14.28
N PRO A 327 -10.77 43.47 13.48
CA PRO A 327 -11.63 42.38 13.94
C PRO A 327 -10.75 41.28 14.53
N ALA A 328 -11.11 40.80 15.71
CA ALA A 328 -10.38 39.74 16.38
C ALA A 328 -10.25 38.54 15.42
N LYS A 329 -9.02 38.14 15.09
CA LYS A 329 -8.77 37.00 14.21
C LYS A 329 -9.34 35.73 14.86
N LEU A 330 -10.36 35.15 14.25
CA LEU A 330 -10.99 33.90 14.69
C LEU A 330 -10.01 32.72 14.57
N PRO A 331 -10.13 31.70 15.45
CA PRO A 331 -9.39 30.45 15.29
C PRO A 331 -9.78 29.77 13.98
N ARG A 332 -8.83 29.08 13.35
CA ARG A 332 -9.02 28.41 12.06
C ARG A 332 -8.82 26.91 12.21
N VAL A 333 -9.67 26.14 11.55
CA VAL A 333 -9.49 24.69 11.42
C VAL A 333 -8.89 24.41 10.05
N LEU A 334 -7.76 23.72 10.01
CA LEU A 334 -7.14 23.22 8.78
C LEU A 334 -7.47 21.73 8.66
N TYR A 335 -8.23 21.39 7.60
CA TYR A 335 -8.64 20.02 7.33
C TYR A 335 -8.73 19.79 5.83
N TYR A 336 -8.09 18.71 5.35
CA TYR A 336 -8.22 18.20 4.00
C TYR A 336 -8.55 16.69 4.03
N PRO A 337 -9.11 16.13 2.94
CA PRO A 337 -9.55 14.73 2.93
C PRO A 337 -8.46 13.70 3.27
N THR A 338 -7.19 14.02 2.99
CA THR A 338 -6.05 13.14 3.31
C THR A 338 -5.11 13.81 4.31
N THR A 339 -4.48 13.00 5.17
CA THR A 339 -3.48 13.47 6.14
C THR A 339 -2.32 14.18 5.43
N ALA A 340 -1.81 13.61 4.33
CA ALA A 340 -0.76 14.23 3.53
C ALA A 340 -1.16 15.59 2.95
N ALA A 341 -2.39 15.75 2.45
CA ALA A 341 -2.87 17.04 1.94
C ALA A 341 -2.97 18.08 3.07
N THR A 342 -3.41 17.65 4.26
CA THR A 342 -3.49 18.54 5.44
C THR A 342 -2.11 19.01 5.86
N ILE A 343 -1.12 18.11 5.93
CA ILE A 343 0.28 18.44 6.25
C ILE A 343 0.86 19.42 5.23
N ASN A 344 0.64 19.17 3.94
CA ASN A 344 1.10 20.08 2.88
C ASN A 344 0.46 21.47 3.00
N ALA A 345 -0.82 21.55 3.38
CA ALA A 345 -1.49 22.82 3.62
C ALA A 345 -0.91 23.55 4.83
N VAL A 346 -0.60 22.84 5.92
CA VAL A 346 0.10 23.42 7.08
C VAL A 346 1.46 23.95 6.68
N HIS A 347 2.26 23.16 5.94
CA HIS A 347 3.55 23.61 5.42
C HIS A 347 3.42 24.87 4.56
N ALA A 348 2.46 24.90 3.63
CA ALA A 348 2.19 26.07 2.80
C ALA A 348 1.81 27.31 3.65
N THR A 349 1.01 27.14 4.70
CA THR A 349 0.65 28.24 5.61
C THR A 349 1.83 28.78 6.42
N LEU A 350 2.83 27.94 6.72
CA LEU A 350 4.06 28.37 7.38
C LEU A 350 4.98 29.13 6.41
N THR A 351 5.13 28.61 5.19
CA THR A 351 6.06 29.19 4.20
C THR A 351 5.55 30.52 3.62
N SER A 352 4.23 30.71 3.51
CA SER A 352 3.70 31.89 2.82
C SER A 352 4.02 33.21 3.53
N GLY A 353 4.29 33.20 4.84
CA GLY A 353 4.75 34.38 5.58
C GLY A 353 3.76 35.55 5.61
N ASP A 354 2.53 35.36 5.09
CA ASP A 354 1.57 36.45 4.87
C ASP A 354 1.06 37.10 6.17
N GLY A 355 1.40 36.54 7.35
CA GLY A 355 0.93 37.00 8.66
C GLY A 355 -0.59 36.92 8.85
N VAL A 356 -1.33 36.42 7.84
CA VAL A 356 -2.78 36.24 7.85
C VAL A 356 -3.14 35.03 8.72
N SER A 357 -2.30 34.00 8.75
CA SER A 357 -2.51 32.76 9.49
C SER A 357 -1.51 32.69 10.63
N ASP A 358 -1.95 32.99 11.85
CA ASP A 358 -1.15 32.77 13.07
C ASP A 358 -1.17 31.26 13.38
N PRO A 359 -0.04 30.52 13.28
CA PRO A 359 0.03 29.08 13.52
C PRO A 359 -0.59 28.66 14.86
N ARG A 360 -0.46 29.52 15.88
CA ARG A 360 -0.95 29.29 17.24
C ARG A 360 -2.48 29.31 17.34
N ARG A 361 -3.15 29.83 16.32
CA ARG A 361 -4.62 29.88 16.22
C ARG A 361 -5.17 28.85 15.24
N CYS A 362 -4.33 27.97 14.72
CA CYS A 362 -4.72 26.90 13.82
C CYS A 362 -4.88 25.59 14.61
N CYS A 363 -6.08 25.02 14.53
CA CYS A 363 -6.34 23.63 14.90
C CYS A 363 -6.20 22.77 13.64
N VAL A 364 -5.30 21.79 13.67
CA VAL A 364 -5.03 20.94 12.50
C VAL A 364 -5.69 19.59 12.73
N LEU A 365 -6.71 19.27 11.93
CA LEU A 365 -7.41 17.99 12.03
C LEU A 365 -6.81 17.01 11.03
N ILE A 366 -6.26 15.90 11.52
CA ILE A 366 -5.70 14.82 10.68
C ILE A 366 -6.43 13.51 10.90
N ASN A 367 -6.46 12.66 9.87
CA ASN A 367 -7.20 11.39 9.93
C ASN A 367 -6.33 10.22 10.42
N GLU A 368 -5.00 10.29 10.25
CA GLU A 368 -4.08 9.18 10.52
C GLU A 368 -2.98 9.59 11.52
N PRO A 369 -2.52 8.65 12.38
CA PRO A 369 -1.59 8.95 13.48
C PRO A 369 -0.19 9.33 13.01
N PHE A 370 0.27 8.80 11.87
CA PHE A 370 1.60 9.12 11.32
C PHE A 370 1.76 10.63 11.06
N GLY A 371 0.64 11.34 10.84
CA GLY A 371 0.66 12.77 10.62
C GLY A 371 1.00 13.58 11.87
N LEU A 372 0.84 13.02 13.08
CA LEU A 372 1.24 13.71 14.32
C LEU A 372 2.75 13.91 14.38
N GLU A 373 3.52 12.87 14.08
CA GLU A 373 4.99 12.92 14.09
C GLU A 373 5.50 13.96 13.09
N HIS A 374 4.93 13.99 11.88
CA HIS A 374 5.29 14.97 10.85
C HIS A 374 4.91 16.41 11.25
N LEU A 375 3.79 16.60 11.94
CA LEU A 375 3.39 17.93 12.41
C LEU A 375 4.28 18.42 13.55
N ASP A 376 4.74 17.52 14.43
CA ASP A 376 5.70 17.84 15.48
C ASP A 376 7.06 18.26 14.88
N GLU A 377 7.55 17.52 13.88
CA GLU A 377 8.77 17.90 13.14
C GLU A 377 8.66 19.28 12.47
N LEU A 378 7.52 19.57 11.85
CA LEU A 378 7.24 20.87 11.24
C LEU A 378 7.15 21.99 12.29
N ALA A 379 6.56 21.70 13.45
CA ALA A 379 6.46 22.65 14.57
C ALA A 379 7.85 23.02 15.10
N GLU A 380 8.69 22.01 15.33
CA GLU A 380 10.08 22.19 15.79
C GLU A 380 10.91 22.98 14.79
N GLY A 381 10.82 22.64 13.49
CA GLY A 381 11.55 23.33 12.43
C GLY A 381 11.15 24.80 12.26
N ALA A 382 9.88 25.12 12.48
CA ALA A 382 9.36 26.49 12.40
C ALA A 382 9.51 27.28 13.71
N GLY A 383 9.83 26.64 14.83
CA GLY A 383 9.83 27.26 16.16
C GLY A 383 8.44 27.71 16.62
N GLU A 384 7.38 27.13 16.06
CA GLU A 384 5.98 27.45 16.36
C GLU A 384 5.27 26.22 16.93
N LYS A 385 4.13 26.43 17.61
CA LYS A 385 3.33 25.31 18.16
C LYS A 385 1.96 25.27 17.51
N PHE A 386 1.58 24.09 17.04
CA PHE A 386 0.21 23.80 16.57
C PHE A 386 -0.59 23.06 17.65
N HIS A 387 -1.90 23.04 17.45
CA HIS A 387 -2.81 22.16 18.18
C HIS A 387 -3.32 21.07 17.22
N PRO A 388 -2.53 20.01 16.97
CA PRO A 388 -2.99 18.91 16.14
C PRO A 388 -4.04 18.09 16.87
N VAL A 389 -5.06 17.65 16.13
CA VAL A 389 -6.12 16.76 16.59
C VAL A 389 -6.16 15.58 15.63
N CYS A 390 -5.90 14.37 16.13
CA CYS A 390 -5.97 13.15 15.33
C CYS A 390 -7.33 12.48 15.50
N ALA A 391 -8.11 12.39 14.41
CA ALA A 391 -9.40 11.72 14.41
C ALA A 391 -9.27 10.23 14.74
N ALA A 392 -8.21 9.55 14.28
CA ALA A 392 -7.98 8.13 14.58
C ALA A 392 -7.80 7.86 16.08
N GLU A 393 -7.08 8.72 16.81
CA GLU A 393 -6.91 8.58 18.26
C GLU A 393 -8.24 8.77 19.00
N ILE A 394 -9.01 9.77 18.59
CA ILE A 394 -10.34 10.04 19.14
C ILE A 394 -11.25 8.83 18.94
N TYR A 395 -11.32 8.29 17.72
CA TYR A 395 -12.13 7.11 17.44
C TYR A 395 -11.63 5.86 18.18
N ASP A 396 -10.31 5.67 18.31
CA ASP A 396 -9.75 4.55 19.07
C ASP A 396 -10.16 4.61 20.53
N ASP A 397 -10.02 5.77 21.18
CA ASP A 397 -10.40 5.95 22.57
C ASP A 397 -11.91 5.67 22.79
N TYR A 398 -12.77 6.05 21.84
CA TYR A 398 -14.21 5.72 21.91
C TYR A 398 -14.50 4.23 21.71
N PHE A 399 -13.92 3.62 20.68
CA PHE A 399 -14.11 2.18 20.46
C PHE A 399 -13.57 1.37 21.63
N ARG A 400 -12.47 1.81 22.23
CA ARG A 400 -11.90 1.25 23.44
C ARG A 400 -12.87 1.30 24.62
N GLN A 401 -13.50 2.45 24.87
CA GLN A 401 -14.53 2.58 25.91
C GLN A 401 -15.72 1.64 25.67
N VAL A 402 -16.22 1.60 24.43
CA VAL A 402 -17.31 0.68 24.04
C VAL A 402 -16.92 -0.79 24.29
N ARG A 403 -15.70 -1.19 23.94
CA ARG A 403 -15.18 -2.55 24.22
C ARG A 403 -15.16 -2.86 25.70
N ILE A 404 -14.67 -1.92 26.52
CA ILE A 404 -14.60 -2.07 27.98
C ILE A 404 -16.01 -2.23 28.55
N TRP A 405 -16.96 -1.36 28.18
CA TRP A 405 -18.34 -1.46 28.67
C TRP A 405 -19.03 -2.75 28.24
N THR A 406 -18.80 -3.18 26.99
CA THR A 406 -19.33 -4.46 26.50
C THR A 406 -18.80 -5.64 27.32
N ARG A 407 -17.50 -5.65 27.66
CA ARG A 407 -16.89 -6.70 28.50
C ARG A 407 -17.36 -6.68 29.95
N MET A 408 -17.77 -5.52 30.45
CA MET A 408 -18.41 -5.40 31.77
C MET A 408 -19.89 -5.85 31.75
N GLY A 409 -20.42 -6.26 30.60
CA GLY A 409 -21.78 -6.78 30.46
C GLY A 409 -22.84 -5.71 30.22
N HIS A 410 -22.46 -4.48 29.88
CA HIS A 410 -23.43 -3.45 29.52
C HIS A 410 -24.07 -3.75 28.15
N SER A 411 -25.38 -3.52 28.05
CA SER A 411 -26.11 -3.68 26.80
C SER A 411 -25.80 -2.54 25.82
N ALA A 412 -25.97 -2.80 24.52
CA ALA A 412 -25.75 -1.80 23.48
C ALA A 412 -26.61 -0.54 23.66
N ALA A 413 -27.84 -0.68 24.16
CA ALA A 413 -28.74 0.45 24.42
C ALA A 413 -28.22 1.36 25.53
N VAL A 414 -27.69 0.78 26.62
CA VAL A 414 -27.10 1.53 27.74
C VAL A 414 -25.83 2.26 27.28
N ILE A 415 -24.97 1.57 26.51
CA ILE A 415 -23.76 2.18 25.94
C ILE A 415 -24.11 3.35 25.02
N GLN A 416 -25.09 3.18 24.14
CA GLN A 416 -25.52 4.25 23.23
C GLN A 416 -26.10 5.44 24.01
N HIS A 417 -26.91 5.19 25.05
CA HIS A 417 -27.47 6.24 25.88
C HIS A 417 -26.38 7.07 26.59
N GLU A 418 -25.37 6.40 27.15
CA GLU A 418 -24.23 7.07 27.79
C GLU A 418 -23.42 7.90 26.78
N LEU A 419 -23.14 7.35 25.60
CA LEU A 419 -22.46 8.11 24.54
C LEU A 419 -23.28 9.34 24.12
N ASP A 420 -24.58 9.17 23.89
CA ASP A 420 -25.49 10.26 23.55
C ASP A 420 -25.48 11.37 24.60
N GLN A 421 -25.49 11.02 25.89
CA GLN A 421 -25.42 11.98 26.98
C GLN A 421 -24.06 12.70 27.04
N ARG A 422 -22.95 11.98 26.83
CA ARG A 422 -21.59 12.57 26.80
C ARG A 422 -21.42 13.58 25.67
N PHE A 423 -22.02 13.31 24.52
CA PHE A 423 -21.94 14.17 23.33
C PHE A 423 -23.12 15.12 23.17
N GLU A 424 -23.98 15.25 24.18
CA GLU A 424 -25.16 16.12 24.11
C GLU A 424 -24.77 17.55 23.73
N SER A 425 -23.69 18.08 24.29
CA SER A 425 -23.17 19.42 23.96
C SER A 425 -22.75 19.55 22.49
N VAL A 426 -22.08 18.54 21.94
CA VAL A 426 -21.63 18.53 20.54
C VAL A 426 -22.83 18.37 19.60
N ARG A 427 -23.78 17.50 19.95
CA ARG A 427 -25.03 17.30 19.20
C ARG A 427 -25.84 18.60 19.13
N ASN A 428 -25.99 19.29 20.27
CA ASN A 428 -26.66 20.59 20.33
C ASN A 428 -26.00 21.65 19.43
N VAL A 429 -24.67 21.66 19.33
CA VAL A 429 -23.95 22.56 18.42
C VAL A 429 -24.19 22.19 16.96
N LEU A 430 -24.17 20.89 16.61
CA LEU A 430 -24.46 20.43 15.25
C LEU A 430 -25.90 20.74 14.83
N ASP A 431 -26.86 20.56 15.72
CA ASP A 431 -28.26 20.88 15.48
C ASP A 431 -28.44 22.39 15.29
N ALA A 432 -27.74 23.21 16.07
CA ALA A 432 -27.74 24.67 15.88
C ALA A 432 -27.12 25.08 14.53
N ILE A 433 -26.03 24.44 14.10
CA ILE A 433 -25.42 24.69 12.78
C ILE A 433 -26.39 24.31 11.66
N ALA A 434 -27.01 23.12 11.75
CA ALA A 434 -27.98 22.67 10.77
C ALA A 434 -29.20 23.61 10.68
N ALA A 435 -29.68 24.12 11.82
CA ALA A 435 -30.75 25.11 11.86
C ALA A 435 -30.36 26.43 11.19
N LEU A 436 -29.12 26.90 11.38
CA LEU A 436 -28.60 28.10 10.72
C LEU A 436 -28.47 27.93 9.20
N ASP A 437 -28.00 26.77 8.74
CA ASP A 437 -27.88 26.47 7.31
C ASP A 437 -29.26 26.43 6.63
N LEU A 438 -30.26 25.84 7.30
CA LEU A 438 -31.64 25.85 6.84
C LEU A 438 -32.19 27.28 6.75
N ALA A 439 -31.96 28.12 7.75
CA ALA A 439 -32.38 29.52 7.75
C ALA A 439 -31.74 30.31 6.59
N ASN A 440 -30.43 30.15 6.38
CA ASN A 440 -29.69 30.83 5.31
C ASN A 440 -30.16 30.38 3.91
N SER A 441 -30.45 29.10 3.73
CA SER A 441 -30.96 28.56 2.46
C SER A 441 -32.34 29.12 2.08
N GLY A 442 -33.18 29.43 3.07
CA GLY A 442 -34.50 30.06 2.87
C GLY A 442 -34.40 31.53 2.42
N VAL A 443 -33.47 32.30 3.01
CA VAL A 443 -33.24 33.71 2.67
C VAL A 443 -32.77 33.86 1.22
N LEU A 444 -31.87 32.98 0.76
CA LEU A 444 -31.40 32.95 -0.62
C LEU A 444 -32.51 32.66 -1.63
N LYS A 445 -33.48 31.80 -1.28
CA LYS A 445 -34.64 31.54 -2.14
C LYS A 445 -35.59 32.73 -2.23
N LYS A 446 -35.80 33.45 -1.11
CA LYS A 446 -36.67 34.64 -1.08
C LYS A 446 -36.12 35.79 -1.94
N HIS A 447 -34.82 36.05 -1.88
CA HIS A 447 -34.17 37.05 -2.74
C HIS A 447 -34.22 36.69 -4.23
N ARG A 448 -34.17 35.40 -4.57
CA ARG A 448 -34.28 34.95 -5.96
C ARG A 448 -35.69 35.12 -6.54
N SER A 449 -36.73 35.01 -5.70
CA SER A 449 -38.12 35.24 -6.12
C SER A 449 -38.51 36.72 -6.23
N GLU A 450 -37.87 37.61 -5.48
CA GLU A 450 -38.15 39.07 -5.53
C GLU A 450 -37.38 39.78 -6.66
N GLY A 451 -36.25 39.23 -7.13
CA GLY A 451 -35.50 39.76 -8.28
C GLY A 451 -36.00 39.35 -9.67
N GLN A 452 -37.14 38.66 -9.76
CA GLN A 452 -37.79 38.24 -11.03
C GLN A 452 -39.17 38.88 -11.25
N ARG A 453 -39.56 39.86 -10.43
CA ARG A 453 -40.68 40.77 -10.69
C ARG A 453 -40.12 42.14 -11.02
#